data_AF-A0A3M2A9K7-F1
#
_entry.id   AF-A0A3M2A9K7-F1
#
_cell.length_a   1.000
_cell.length_b   1.000
_cell.length_c   1.000
_cell.angle_alpha   90.00
_cell.angle_beta   90.00
_cell.angle_gamma   90.00
#
_symmetry.space_group_name_H-M   'P 1'
#
loop_
_entity.id
_entity.type
_entity.pdbx_description
1 polymer ?
#
loop_
_entity_poly.entity_id
_entity_poly.type
_entity_poly.pdbx_seq_one_letter_code
_entity_poly.pdbx_strand_id
1 'polypeptide(L)'
;MGWFPEFPGPFPIEAMYGKVGLYLVAFLIGLAFGYILEIGGFGNSTKLAAQFYLKDMTVFKVMFTGIVVAMVLIFGASGLGLLDYNRVYVNPTYLWPGIVGGLIMGFGFIIGGF
;
A
#
# COMPACT_ATOMS: atom_id res chain seq x y z
N MET A 1 22.61 -11.57 23.53
CA MET A 1 21.74 -12.76 23.72
C MET A 1 20.46 -12.52 22.92
N GLY A 2 20.46 -12.98 21.68
CA GLY A 2 19.32 -12.93 20.76
C GLY A 2 19.53 -14.07 19.78
N TRP A 3 18.80 -15.16 19.99
CA TRP A 3 19.04 -16.50 19.44
C TRP A 3 18.49 -16.68 18.03
N PHE A 4 18.18 -15.58 17.35
CA PHE A 4 17.74 -15.60 15.96
C PHE A 4 18.99 -15.42 15.09
N PRO A 5 19.40 -16.43 14.31
CA PRO A 5 20.45 -16.25 13.32
C PRO A 5 20.02 -15.09 12.43
N GLU A 6 20.95 -14.18 12.17
CA GLU A 6 20.80 -12.97 11.35
C GLU A 6 19.81 -13.22 10.21
N PHE A 7 18.53 -12.86 10.40
CA PHE A 7 17.52 -12.95 9.36
C PHE A 7 17.60 -11.62 8.62
N PRO A 8 18.24 -11.57 7.44
CA PRO A 8 18.18 -10.37 6.66
C PRO A 8 16.75 -10.28 6.15
N GLY A 9 15.92 -9.38 6.69
CA GLY A 9 14.60 -9.16 6.10
C GLY A 9 14.74 -8.78 4.61
N PRO A 10 13.78 -9.11 3.72
CA PRO A 10 12.59 -9.97 3.88
C PRO A 10 12.92 -11.48 3.86
N PHE A 11 11.97 -12.33 4.30
CA PHE A 11 12.11 -13.79 4.25
C PHE A 11 12.64 -14.24 2.88
N PRO A 12 13.67 -15.11 2.82
CA PRO A 12 14.25 -15.56 1.56
C PRO A 12 13.33 -16.62 0.92
N ILE A 13 12.14 -16.21 0.49
CA ILE A 13 11.11 -17.10 -0.09
C ILE A 13 11.64 -17.77 -1.36
N GLU A 14 12.50 -17.09 -2.12
CA GLU A 14 13.20 -17.70 -3.25
C GLU A 14 14.12 -18.84 -2.81
N ALA A 15 14.87 -18.69 -1.70
CA ALA A 15 15.75 -19.75 -1.21
C ALA A 15 14.97 -20.92 -0.58
N MET A 16 13.80 -20.64 0.01
CA MET A 16 12.97 -21.65 0.69
C MET A 16 12.07 -22.44 -0.27
N TYR A 17 11.49 -21.77 -1.27
CA TYR A 17 10.44 -22.32 -2.15
C TYR A 17 10.74 -22.17 -3.65
N GLY A 18 11.92 -21.66 -4.01
CA GLY A 18 12.30 -21.39 -5.39
C GLY A 18 11.55 -20.21 -6.02
N LYS A 19 11.87 -19.93 -7.29
CA LYS A 19 11.25 -18.83 -8.06
C LYS A 19 9.74 -19.00 -8.21
N VAL A 20 9.28 -20.23 -8.40
CA VAL A 20 7.85 -20.54 -8.54
C VAL A 20 7.09 -20.21 -7.27
N GLY A 21 7.62 -20.59 -6.09
CA GLY A 21 7.02 -20.26 -4.80
C GLY A 21 6.95 -18.76 -4.56
N LEU A 22 8.03 -18.03 -4.88
CA LEU A 22 8.04 -16.56 -4.82
C LEU A 22 6.94 -15.94 -5.68
N TYR A 23 6.81 -16.37 -6.94
CA TYR A 23 5.79 -15.83 -7.84
C TYR A 23 4.36 -16.16 -7.39
N LEU A 24 4.13 -17.35 -6.86
CA LEU A 24 2.82 -17.72 -6.32
C LEU A 24 2.45 -16.87 -5.10
N VAL A 25 3.38 -16.67 -4.17
CA VAL A 25 3.15 -15.81 -2.99
C VAL A 25 2.87 -14.38 -3.43
N ALA A 26 3.66 -13.83 -4.34
CA ALA A 26 3.45 -12.48 -4.88
C ALA A 26 2.08 -12.36 -5.58
N PHE A 27 1.69 -13.37 -6.37
CA PHE A 27 0.40 -13.41 -7.06
C PHE A 27 -0.77 -13.46 -6.07
N LEU A 28 -0.70 -14.30 -5.04
CA LEU A 28 -1.75 -14.40 -4.02
C LEU A 28 -1.90 -13.11 -3.21
N ILE A 29 -0.78 -12.46 -2.85
CA ILE A 29 -0.80 -11.15 -2.18
C ILE A 29 -1.44 -10.10 -3.11
N GLY A 30 -1.08 -10.08 -4.39
CA GLY A 30 -1.66 -9.17 -5.38
C GLY A 30 -3.17 -9.38 -5.57
N LEU A 31 -3.62 -10.63 -5.64
CA LEU A 31 -5.05 -10.97 -5.71
C LEU A 31 -5.81 -10.54 -4.45
N ALA A 32 -5.26 -10.86 -3.27
CA ALA A 32 -5.88 -10.46 -2.00
C ALA A 32 -5.98 -8.94 -1.88
N PHE A 33 -4.94 -8.22 -2.29
CA PHE A 33 -4.93 -6.76 -2.33
C PHE A 33 -6.02 -6.21 -3.27
N GLY A 34 -6.10 -6.72 -4.50
CA GLY A 34 -7.13 -6.30 -5.46
C GLY A 34 -8.56 -6.57 -4.96
N TYR A 35 -8.79 -7.74 -4.37
CA TYR A 35 -10.07 -8.13 -3.79
C TYR A 35 -10.52 -7.20 -2.66
N ILE A 36 -9.60 -6.82 -1.76
CA ILE A 36 -9.88 -5.87 -0.68
C ILE A 36 -10.25 -4.48 -1.24
N LEU A 37 -9.57 -4.02 -2.30
CA LEU A 37 -9.88 -2.74 -2.94
C LEU A 37 -11.27 -2.75 -3.60
N GLU A 38 -11.62 -3.86 -4.24
CA GLU A 38 -12.93 -4.02 -4.89
C GLU A 38 -14.07 -3.95 -3.85
N ILE A 39 -13.95 -4.70 -2.75
CA ILE A 39 -14.91 -4.64 -1.64
C ILE A 39 -14.93 -3.26 -0.98
N GLY A 40 -13.76 -2.61 -0.89
CA GLY A 40 -13.64 -1.23 -0.41
C GLY A 40 -14.35 -0.19 -1.27
N GLY A 41 -14.87 -0.57 -2.45
CA GLY A 41 -15.61 0.31 -3.33
C GLY A 41 -14.74 1.20 -4.22
N PHE A 42 -13.42 0.93 -4.29
CA PHE A 42 -12.49 1.65 -5.16
C PHE A 42 -12.67 1.31 -6.65
N GLY A 43 -13.46 0.29 -6.98
CA GLY A 43 -13.86 0.00 -8.36
C GLY A 43 -14.96 0.92 -8.90
N ASN A 44 -15.59 1.74 -8.06
CA ASN A 44 -16.69 2.63 -8.47
C ASN A 44 -16.22 4.09 -8.52
N SER A 45 -16.12 4.65 -9.73
CA SER A 45 -15.69 6.03 -9.97
C SER A 45 -16.58 7.07 -9.29
N THR A 46 -17.88 6.81 -9.13
CA THR A 46 -18.79 7.74 -8.46
C THR A 46 -18.52 7.85 -6.96
N LYS A 47 -18.09 6.76 -6.31
CA LYS A 47 -17.67 6.78 -4.89
C LYS A 47 -16.35 7.52 -4.70
N LEU A 48 -15.41 7.34 -5.63
CA LEU A 48 -14.14 8.07 -5.64
C LEU A 48 -14.37 9.58 -5.82
N ALA A 49 -15.21 9.96 -6.77
CA ALA A 49 -15.53 11.37 -7.02
C ALA A 49 -16.35 12.01 -5.88
N ALA A 50 -17.26 11.25 -5.26
CA ALA A 50 -18.07 11.72 -4.14
C ALA A 50 -17.25 12.23 -2.94
N GLN A 51 -15.98 11.83 -2.82
CA GLN A 51 -15.06 12.40 -1.84
C GLN A 51 -14.79 13.89 -2.09
N PHE A 52 -14.59 14.30 -3.35
CA PHE A 52 -14.35 15.71 -3.69
C PHE A 52 -15.58 16.59 -3.46
N TYR A 53 -16.78 16.02 -3.57
CA TYR A 53 -18.04 16.68 -3.23
C TYR A 53 -18.41 16.60 -1.75
N LEU A 54 -17.53 16.03 -0.90
CA LEU A 54 -17.76 15.82 0.54
C LEU A 54 -19.02 15.00 0.87
N LYS A 55 -19.53 14.20 -0.08
CA LYS A 55 -20.71 13.35 0.10
C LYS A 55 -20.37 11.98 0.68
N ASP A 56 -19.21 11.44 0.31
CA ASP A 56 -18.75 10.14 0.78
C ASP A 56 -17.27 10.20 1.16
N MET A 57 -16.97 10.02 2.45
CA MET A 57 -15.60 10.02 2.99
C MET A 57 -15.01 8.62 3.14
N THR A 58 -15.62 7.59 2.54
CA THR A 58 -15.15 6.21 2.64
C THR A 58 -13.71 6.08 2.17
N VAL A 59 -13.36 6.68 1.03
CA VAL A 59 -12.01 6.61 0.47
C VAL A 59 -10.97 7.23 1.41
N PHE A 60 -11.25 8.43 1.95
CA PHE A 60 -10.38 9.09 2.94
C PHE A 60 -10.18 8.22 4.18
N LYS A 61 -11.27 7.67 4.74
CA LYS A 61 -11.20 6.80 5.93
C LYS A 61 -10.39 5.54 5.66
N VAL A 62 -10.62 4.86 4.54
CA VAL A 62 -9.90 3.62 4.19
C VAL A 62 -8.42 3.89 3.94
N MET A 63 -8.07 4.95 3.20
CA MET A 63 -6.67 5.33 2.95
C MET A 63 -5.96 5.70 4.26
N PHE A 64 -6.56 6.57 5.09
CA PHE A 64 -5.96 7.01 6.33
C PHE A 64 -5.77 5.86 7.33
N THR A 65 -6.82 5.04 7.54
CA THR A 65 -6.72 3.87 8.41
C THR A 65 -5.74 2.85 7.87
N GLY A 66 -5.68 2.64 6.55
CA GLY A 66 -4.68 1.80 5.90
C GLY A 66 -3.25 2.24 6.20
N ILE A 67 -2.96 3.55 6.12
CA ILE A 67 -1.65 4.11 6.47
C ILE A 67 -1.33 3.82 7.95
N VAL A 68 -2.25 4.10 8.87
CA VAL A 68 -2.04 3.87 10.30
C VAL A 68 -1.80 2.39 10.60
N VAL A 69 -2.61 1.50 10.02
CA VAL A 69 -2.45 0.04 10.15
C VAL A 69 -1.09 -0.41 9.60
N ALA A 70 -0.68 0.08 8.43
CA ALA A 70 0.61 -0.24 7.85
C ALA A 70 1.77 0.23 8.74
N MET A 71 1.69 1.45 9.29
CA MET A 71 2.69 1.96 10.22
C MET A 71 2.81 1.06 11.45
N VAL A 72 1.68 0.73 12.10
CA VAL A 72 1.66 -0.14 13.28
C VAL A 72 2.23 -1.53 12.97
N LEU A 73 1.88 -2.12 11.83
CA LEU A 73 2.37 -3.43 11.42
C LEU A 73 3.87 -3.41 11.09
N ILE A 74 4.37 -2.38 10.41
CA ILE A 74 5.81 -2.27 10.08
C ILE A 74 6.64 -2.12 11.35
N PHE A 75 6.27 -1.20 12.24
CA PHE A 75 7.00 -1.00 13.49
C PHE A 75 6.84 -2.20 14.45
N GLY A 76 5.66 -2.83 14.48
CA GLY A 76 5.44 -4.08 15.22
C GLY A 76 6.29 -5.23 14.71
N ALA A 77 6.34 -5.44 13.38
CA ALA A 77 7.18 -6.46 12.76
C ALA A 77 8.67 -6.19 12.97
N SER A 78 9.09 -4.92 12.93
CA SER A 78 10.46 -4.51 13.24
C SER A 78 10.82 -4.80 14.70
N GLY A 79 9.93 -4.47 15.65
CA GLY A 79 10.12 -4.76 17.08
C GLY A 79 10.16 -6.26 17.41
N LEU A 80 9.46 -7.09 16.63
CA LEU A 80 9.50 -8.55 16.74
C LEU A 80 10.70 -9.20 16.02
N GLY A 81 11.53 -8.42 15.33
CA GLY A 81 12.67 -8.93 14.56
C GLY A 81 12.29 -9.63 13.24
N LEU A 82 11.04 -9.48 12.79
CA LEU A 82 10.55 -10.06 11.52
C LEU A 82 10.93 -9.21 10.30
N LEU A 83 11.23 -7.92 10.51
CA LEU A 83 11.53 -6.96 9.45
C LEU A 83 12.74 -6.10 9.85
N ASP A 84 13.71 -5.98 8.95
CA ASP A 84 14.87 -5.10 9.14
C ASP A 84 14.54 -3.71 8.59
N TYR A 85 14.31 -2.75 9.49
CA TYR A 85 13.93 -1.39 9.12
C TYR A 85 15.01 -0.68 8.28
N ASN A 86 16.29 -1.02 8.45
CA ASN A 86 17.38 -0.38 7.69
C ASN A 86 17.35 -0.73 6.20
N ARG A 87 16.66 -1.82 5.83
CA ARG A 87 16.45 -2.22 4.43
C ARG A 87 15.15 -1.68 3.84
N VAL A 88 14.30 -1.03 4.63
CA VAL A 88 13.09 -0.38 4.12
C VAL A 88 13.50 0.91 3.43
N TYR A 89 13.24 0.96 2.12
CA TYR A 89 13.46 2.18 1.35
C TYR A 89 12.35 3.18 1.63
N VAL A 90 12.73 4.37 2.11
CA VAL A 90 11.81 5.50 2.27
C VAL A 90 12.02 6.44 1.09
N ASN A 91 11.02 6.55 0.23
CA ASN A 91 11.06 7.47 -0.89
C ASN A 91 11.13 8.93 -0.39
N PRO A 92 12.02 9.77 -0.95
CA PRO A 92 12.03 11.18 -0.62
C PRO A 92 10.74 11.86 -1.07
N THR A 93 10.29 12.85 -0.30
CA THR A 93 9.05 13.59 -0.57
C THR A 93 9.23 14.57 -1.72
N TYR A 94 8.71 14.21 -2.90
CA TYR A 94 8.69 15.10 -4.06
C TYR A 94 7.40 15.91 -4.12
N LEU A 95 7.44 17.14 -3.62
CA LEU A 95 6.27 18.02 -3.60
C LEU A 95 5.84 18.48 -4.99
N TRP A 96 6.80 18.80 -5.87
CA TRP A 96 6.51 19.36 -7.19
C TRP A 96 5.76 18.39 -8.11
N PRO A 97 6.21 17.12 -8.28
CA PRO A 97 5.46 16.12 -9.04
C PRO A 97 4.09 15.81 -8.42
N GLY A 98 3.98 15.84 -7.09
CA GLY A 98 2.70 15.63 -6.39
C GLY A 98 1.67 16.72 -6.71
N ILE A 99 2.09 17.99 -6.69
CA ILE A 99 1.24 19.13 -7.04
C ILE A 99 0.84 19.06 -8.52
N VAL A 100 1.81 18.87 -9.41
CA VAL A 100 1.56 18.82 -10.87
C VAL A 100 0.64 17.63 -11.23
N GLY A 101 0.91 16.44 -10.68
CA GLY A 101 0.08 15.26 -10.89
C GLY A 101 -1.34 15.42 -10.35
N GLY A 102 -1.49 16.01 -9.15
CA GLY A 102 -2.79 16.31 -8.58
C GLY A 102 -3.61 17.29 -9.42
N LEU A 103 -2.97 18.34 -9.96
CA LEU A 103 -3.63 19.29 -10.86
C LEU A 103 -4.10 18.62 -12.15
N ILE A 104 -3.23 17.84 -12.82
CA ILE A 104 -3.59 17.12 -14.05
C ILE A 104 -4.76 16.16 -13.81
N MET A 105 -4.73 15.41 -12.72
CA MET A 105 -5.82 14.52 -12.33
C MET A 105 -7.12 15.30 -12.08
N GLY A 106 -7.06 16.41 -11.36
CA GLY A 106 -8.22 17.28 -11.08
C GLY A 106 -8.86 17.83 -12.36
N PHE A 107 -8.06 18.29 -13.32
CA PHE A 107 -8.56 18.68 -14.64
C PHE A 107 -9.24 17.51 -15.37
N GLY A 108 -8.66 16.32 -15.29
CA GLY A 108 -9.26 15.10 -15.84
C GLY A 108 -10.63 14.78 -15.26
N PHE A 109 -10.83 14.96 -13.95
CA PHE A 109 -12.14 14.77 -13.30
C PHE A 109 -13.20 15.74 -13.83
N ILE A 110 -12.86 17.03 -13.94
CA ILE A 110 -13.78 18.07 -14.44
C ILE A 110 -14.23 17.75 -15.87
N ILE A 111 -13.29 17.36 -16.74
CA ILE A 111 -13.58 17.04 -18.16
C ILE A 111 -14.34 15.71 -18.28
N GLY A 112 -14.02 14.73 -17.43
CA GLY A 112 -14.63 13.39 -17.43
C GLY A 112 -16.06 13.36 -16.91
N GLY A 113 -16.57 14.45 -16.34
CA GLY A 113 -17.94 14.52 -15.80
C GLY A 113 -18.14 13.68 -14.54
N PHE A 114 -17.06 13.41 -13.79
CA PHE A 114 -17.07 12.67 -12.52
C PHE A 114 -16.87 13.63 -11.34
#